data_AF-A0A4R8IPC1-F1
#
_entry.id   AF-A0A4R8IPC1-F1
#
_cell.length_a   1.000
_cell.length_b   1.000
_cell.length_c   1.000
_cell.angle_alpha   90.00
_cell.angle_beta   90.00
_cell.angle_gamma   90.00
#
_symmetry.space_group_name_H-M   'P 1'
#
loop_
_entity.id
_entity.type
_entity.pdbx_description
1 polymer ?
#
loop_
_entity_poly.entity_id
_entity_poly.type
_entity_poly.pdbx_seq_one_letter_code
_entity_poly.pdbx_strand_id
1 'polypeptide(L)'
;MVRLKTRWHNKEVSHSFDQIAGALAYNLWKIAMNGVLNLEKADFETNSLKHRMEIIAEYLAFSVHLADRMTYEQFDENERQAFMTELVSKCAKHYEDNMRDVMGGGDYRAAFIDLVNHRMAEYAECDYSAENGPSFGMKRIFGEFVKALLNDRDKEWIGQQIIDAEAPEIVKQLRRAMPNLFT
;
A
#
# COMPACT_ATOMS: atom_id res chain seq x y z
N MET A 1 11.48 -11.86 -5.46
CA MET A 1 11.76 -10.60 -4.74
C MET A 1 11.45 -9.44 -5.69
N VAL A 2 10.57 -8.52 -5.28
CA VAL A 2 10.21 -7.36 -6.11
C VAL A 2 11.37 -6.34 -6.16
N ARG A 3 11.63 -5.77 -7.34
CA ARG A 3 12.64 -4.72 -7.52
C ARG A 3 12.04 -3.37 -7.13
N LEU A 4 12.54 -2.80 -6.04
CA LEU A 4 12.13 -1.50 -5.51
C LEU A 4 13.19 -0.43 -5.79
N LYS A 5 12.75 0.82 -5.91
CA LYS A 5 13.61 1.99 -5.89
C LYS A 5 13.99 2.27 -4.44
N THR A 6 15.14 1.77 -4.02
CA THR A 6 15.61 1.90 -2.63
C THR A 6 16.81 2.83 -2.50
N ARG A 7 17.27 3.51 -3.56
CA ARG A 7 18.44 4.41 -3.51
C ARG A 7 18.31 5.49 -4.59
N TRP A 8 18.78 6.67 -4.26
CA TRP A 8 18.99 7.76 -5.20
C TRP A 8 20.30 7.59 -5.95
N HIS A 9 20.33 8.05 -7.21
CA HIS A 9 21.54 7.98 -8.03
C HIS A 9 22.60 8.97 -7.55
N ASN A 10 22.19 10.18 -7.15
CA ASN A 10 23.04 11.18 -6.51
C ASN A 10 22.62 11.32 -5.04
N LYS A 11 23.49 10.96 -4.12
CA LYS A 11 23.24 11.00 -2.67
C LYS A 11 23.62 12.34 -2.02
N GLU A 12 24.25 13.24 -2.78
CA GLU A 12 24.67 14.55 -2.28
C GLU A 12 23.57 15.62 -2.44
N VAL A 13 22.45 15.25 -3.06
CA VAL A 13 21.32 16.14 -3.33
C VAL A 13 20.19 15.81 -2.37
N SER A 14 19.72 16.80 -1.63
CA SER A 14 18.48 16.68 -0.86
C SER A 14 17.28 16.57 -1.81
N HIS A 15 16.35 15.70 -1.47
CA HIS A 15 15.15 15.47 -2.29
C HIS A 15 13.93 16.12 -1.66
N SER A 16 13.10 16.74 -2.51
CA SER A 16 11.85 17.34 -2.04
C SER A 16 10.86 16.25 -1.61
N PHE A 17 9.91 16.61 -0.74
CA PHE A 17 8.83 15.69 -0.36
C PHE A 17 8.06 15.15 -1.57
N ASP A 18 7.90 15.96 -2.62
CA ASP A 18 7.33 15.53 -3.89
C ASP A 18 8.12 14.38 -4.55
N GLN A 19 9.45 14.51 -4.62
CA GLN A 19 10.32 13.48 -5.19
C GLN A 19 10.29 12.20 -4.35
N ILE A 20 10.33 12.33 -3.02
CA ILE A 20 10.30 11.20 -2.09
C ILE A 20 8.95 10.49 -2.18
N ALA A 21 7.84 11.23 -2.14
CA ALA A 21 6.50 10.69 -2.30
C ALA A 21 6.34 9.95 -3.63
N GLY A 22 6.92 10.46 -4.72
CA GLY A 22 6.90 9.79 -6.02
C GLY A 22 7.70 8.49 -6.06
N ALA A 23 8.89 8.49 -5.46
CA ALA A 23 9.68 7.26 -5.34
C ALA A 23 8.97 6.21 -4.48
N LEU A 24 8.34 6.64 -3.38
CA LEU A 24 7.60 5.73 -2.50
C LEU A 24 6.31 5.23 -3.17
N ALA A 25 5.52 6.08 -3.81
CA ALA A 25 4.30 5.68 -4.53
C ALA A 25 4.60 4.61 -5.60
N TYR A 26 5.69 4.77 -6.35
CA TYR A 26 6.15 3.74 -7.29
C TYR A 26 6.46 2.42 -6.58
N ASN A 27 7.14 2.47 -5.43
CA ASN A 27 7.39 1.27 -4.64
C ASN A 27 6.09 0.64 -4.14
N LEU A 28 5.17 1.41 -3.55
CA LEU A 28 3.89 0.91 -3.05
C LEU A 28 3.12 0.19 -4.17
N TRP A 29 3.09 0.77 -5.37
CA TRP A 29 2.50 0.14 -6.55
C TRP A 29 3.13 -1.22 -6.86
N LYS A 30 4.46 -1.32 -6.87
CA LYS A 30 5.19 -2.59 -7.07
C LYS A 30 4.90 -3.61 -5.97
N ILE A 31 4.80 -3.17 -4.71
CA ILE A 31 4.46 -4.01 -3.55
C ILE A 31 3.05 -4.58 -3.73
N ALA A 32 2.07 -3.73 -4.05
CA ALA A 32 0.67 -4.13 -4.23
C ALA A 32 0.48 -5.13 -5.39
N MET A 33 1.11 -4.87 -6.55
CA MET A 33 1.10 -5.83 -7.66
C MET A 33 1.73 -7.17 -7.26
N ASN A 34 2.82 -7.15 -6.49
CA ASN A 34 3.43 -8.39 -6.01
C ASN A 34 2.52 -9.12 -5.02
N GLY A 35 1.73 -8.40 -4.21
CA GLY A 35 0.72 -8.96 -3.33
C GLY A 35 -0.30 -9.81 -4.08
N VAL A 36 -0.88 -9.28 -5.16
CA VAL A 36 -1.77 -10.06 -6.03
C VAL A 36 -1.09 -11.32 -6.58
N LEU A 37 0.16 -11.20 -7.05
CA LEU A 37 0.91 -12.36 -7.54
C LEU A 37 1.23 -13.39 -6.45
N ASN A 38 1.38 -12.95 -5.19
CA ASN A 38 1.57 -13.86 -4.07
C ASN A 38 0.29 -14.61 -3.74
N LEU A 39 -0.86 -13.92 -3.72
CA LEU A 39 -2.17 -14.54 -3.54
C LEU A 39 -2.41 -15.60 -4.62
N GLU A 40 -2.17 -15.27 -5.90
CA GLU A 40 -2.32 -16.23 -7.00
C GLU A 40 -1.39 -17.45 -6.86
N LYS A 41 -0.18 -17.28 -6.33
CA LYS A 41 0.74 -18.38 -6.05
C LYS A 41 0.35 -19.22 -4.84
N ALA A 42 -0.45 -18.66 -3.94
CA ALA A 42 -1.04 -19.34 -2.81
C ALA A 42 -2.44 -19.89 -3.15
N ASP A 43 -2.73 -20.07 -4.45
CA ASP A 43 -3.96 -20.66 -5.00
C ASP A 43 -5.25 -19.86 -4.74
N PHE A 44 -5.13 -18.58 -4.37
CA PHE A 44 -6.28 -17.65 -4.32
C PHE A 44 -6.63 -17.17 -5.74
N GLU A 45 -7.91 -17.22 -6.09
CA GLU A 45 -8.37 -16.90 -7.44
C GLU A 45 -8.58 -15.40 -7.66
N THR A 46 -8.04 -14.91 -8.78
CA THR A 46 -8.44 -13.63 -9.36
C THR A 46 -9.13 -13.86 -10.70
N ASN A 47 -10.25 -13.17 -10.92
CA ASN A 47 -11.21 -13.52 -11.98
C ASN A 47 -11.19 -12.56 -13.17
N SER A 48 -10.50 -11.41 -13.04
CA SER A 48 -10.35 -10.42 -14.10
C SER A 48 -9.25 -9.42 -13.75
N LEU A 49 -8.82 -8.63 -14.73
CA LEU A 49 -7.91 -7.51 -14.49
C LEU A 49 -8.52 -6.48 -13.52
N LYS A 50 -9.83 -6.23 -13.61
CA LYS A 50 -10.54 -5.37 -12.64
C LYS A 50 -10.46 -5.91 -11.23
N HIS A 51 -10.68 -7.22 -11.04
CA HIS A 51 -10.58 -7.85 -9.72
C HIS A 51 -9.17 -7.71 -9.14
N ARG A 52 -8.12 -7.89 -9.96
CA ARG A 52 -6.73 -7.65 -9.54
C ARG A 52 -6.52 -6.20 -9.11
N MET A 53 -7.09 -5.24 -9.83
CA MET A 53 -7.00 -3.82 -9.48
C MET A 53 -7.69 -3.51 -8.15
N GLU A 54 -8.85 -4.11 -7.87
CA GLU A 54 -9.54 -3.94 -6.59
C GLU A 54 -8.68 -4.44 -5.42
N ILE A 55 -8.02 -5.60 -5.57
CA ILE A 55 -7.08 -6.10 -4.56
C ILE A 55 -5.86 -5.17 -4.43
N ILE A 56 -5.31 -4.67 -5.55
CA ILE A 56 -4.20 -3.70 -5.54
C ILE A 56 -4.60 -2.44 -4.75
N ALA A 57 -5.84 -1.97 -4.86
CA ALA A 57 -6.32 -0.80 -4.12
C ALA A 57 -6.24 -1.03 -2.60
N GLU A 58 -6.65 -2.21 -2.12
CA GLU A 58 -6.57 -2.56 -0.68
C GLU A 58 -5.13 -2.66 -0.19
N TYR A 59 -4.24 -3.28 -0.98
CA TYR A 59 -2.81 -3.35 -0.65
C TYR A 59 -2.16 -1.96 -0.63
N LEU A 60 -2.53 -1.08 -1.56
CA LEU A 60 -2.05 0.30 -1.57
C LEU A 60 -2.52 1.06 -0.33
N ALA A 61 -3.80 0.96 0.03
CA ALA A 61 -4.36 1.63 1.19
C ALA A 61 -3.66 1.20 2.50
N PHE A 62 -3.45 -0.11 2.67
CA PHE A 62 -2.69 -0.63 3.80
C PHE A 62 -1.23 -0.14 3.80
N SER A 63 -0.57 -0.17 2.64
CA SER A 63 0.83 0.27 2.53
C SER A 63 1.01 1.77 2.75
N VAL A 64 0.05 2.60 2.31
CA VAL A 64 0.00 4.04 2.58
C VAL A 64 -0.13 4.29 4.08
N HIS A 65 -1.03 3.59 4.76
CA HIS A 65 -1.16 3.71 6.22
C HIS A 65 0.11 3.29 6.96
N LEU A 66 0.79 2.23 6.53
CA LEU A 66 2.07 1.85 7.12
C LEU A 66 3.16 2.92 6.89
N ALA A 67 3.21 3.53 5.70
CA ALA A 67 4.13 4.62 5.42
C ALA A 67 3.87 5.84 6.32
N ASP A 68 2.60 6.15 6.57
CA ASP A 68 2.18 7.18 7.52
C ASP A 68 2.71 6.90 8.93
N ARG A 69 2.49 5.69 9.46
CA ARG A 69 2.98 5.30 10.79
C ARG A 69 4.50 5.28 10.89
N MET A 70 5.20 4.93 9.81
CA MET A 70 6.67 4.92 9.76
C MET A 70 7.30 6.32 9.67
N THR A 71 6.54 7.33 9.21
CA THR A 71 7.02 8.72 9.11
C THR A 71 6.61 9.59 10.29
N TYR A 72 5.74 9.09 11.17
CA TYR A 72 5.20 9.83 12.33
C TYR A 72 6.27 10.47 13.22
N GLU A 73 7.38 9.78 13.48
CA GLU A 73 8.48 10.31 14.30
C GLU A 73 9.52 11.12 13.51
N GLN A 74 9.44 11.11 12.17
CA GLN A 74 10.45 11.72 11.28
C GLN A 74 10.06 13.13 10.83
N PHE A 75 8.76 13.43 10.79
CA PHE A 75 8.19 14.68 10.29
C PHE A 75 7.37 15.36 11.37
N ASP A 76 7.33 16.68 11.33
CA ASP A 76 6.28 17.40 12.06
C ASP A 76 4.91 17.17 11.39
N GLU A 77 3.84 17.58 12.07
CA GLU A 77 2.47 17.31 11.58
C GLU A 77 2.19 17.95 10.21
N ASN A 78 2.72 19.15 9.94
CA ASN A 78 2.49 19.83 8.66
C ASN A 78 3.28 19.16 7.53
N GLU A 79 4.53 18.80 7.80
CA GLU A 79 5.39 18.07 6.87
C GLU A 79 4.80 16.70 6.54
N ARG A 80 4.33 15.98 7.57
CA ARG A 80 3.66 14.69 7.42
C ARG A 80 2.38 14.82 6.61
N GLN A 81 1.53 15.80 6.91
CA GLN A 81 0.29 16.03 6.16
C GLN A 81 0.58 16.33 4.68
N ALA A 82 1.56 17.20 4.40
CA ALA A 82 1.96 17.54 3.04
C ALA A 82 2.51 16.32 2.29
N PHE A 83 3.41 15.56 2.94
CA PHE A 83 3.99 14.34 2.39
C PHE A 83 2.93 13.28 2.09
N MET A 84 2.03 13.01 3.04
CA MET A 84 0.98 12.00 2.88
C MET A 84 -0.04 12.39 1.82
N THR A 85 -0.39 13.67 1.72
CA THR A 85 -1.25 14.18 0.65
C THR A 85 -0.64 13.90 -0.72
N GLU A 86 0.66 14.18 -0.88
CA GLU A 86 1.35 13.94 -2.15
C GLU A 86 1.51 12.44 -2.43
N LEU A 87 1.81 11.63 -1.42
CA LEU A 87 1.91 10.17 -1.57
C LEU A 87 0.59 9.56 -2.06
N VAL A 88 -0.53 9.90 -1.41
CA VAL A 88 -1.86 9.44 -1.81
C VAL A 88 -2.21 9.93 -3.21
N SER A 89 -1.95 11.20 -3.52
CA SER A 89 -2.16 11.79 -4.85
C SER A 89 -1.44 11.04 -5.96
N LYS A 90 -0.18 10.63 -5.72
CA LYS A 90 0.62 9.87 -6.69
C LYS A 90 0.21 8.40 -6.78
N CYS A 91 -0.15 7.76 -5.67
CA CYS A 91 -0.77 6.43 -5.69
C CYS A 91 -2.08 6.44 -6.49
N ALA A 92 -2.93 7.45 -6.28
CA ALA A 92 -4.18 7.61 -7.01
C ALA A 92 -3.96 7.80 -8.51
N LYS A 93 -2.90 8.53 -8.90
CA LYS A 93 -2.49 8.66 -10.31
C LYS A 93 -2.11 7.31 -10.91
N HIS A 94 -1.23 6.54 -10.25
CA HIS A 94 -0.85 5.21 -10.71
C HIS A 94 -2.06 4.28 -10.85
N TYR A 95 -2.96 4.30 -9.86
CA TYR A 95 -4.17 3.50 -9.88
C TYR A 95 -5.11 3.90 -11.02
N GLU A 96 -5.35 5.20 -11.20
CA GLU A 96 -6.19 5.73 -12.27
C GLU A 96 -5.66 5.38 -13.65
N ASP A 97 -4.37 5.60 -13.90
CA ASP A 97 -3.75 5.33 -15.21
C ASP A 97 -3.96 3.84 -15.58
N ASN A 98 -3.75 2.92 -14.63
CA ASN A 98 -3.95 1.49 -14.87
C ASN A 98 -5.44 1.10 -14.97
N MET A 99 -6.32 1.72 -14.17
CA MET A 99 -7.76 1.48 -14.29
C MET A 99 -8.31 1.95 -15.64
N ARG A 100 -7.78 3.04 -16.20
CA ARG A 100 -8.19 3.51 -17.53
C ARG A 100 -7.79 2.55 -18.63
N ASP A 101 -6.62 1.92 -18.50
CA ASP A 101 -6.19 0.86 -19.43
C ASP A 101 -7.08 -0.40 -19.32
N VAL A 102 -7.54 -0.73 -18.11
CA VAL A 102 -8.36 -1.93 -17.86
C VAL A 102 -9.84 -1.73 -18.19
N MET A 103 -10.40 -0.57 -17.86
CA MET A 103 -11.85 -0.31 -17.84
C MET A 103 -12.30 0.85 -18.74
N GLY A 104 -11.37 1.61 -19.33
CA GLY A 104 -11.69 2.79 -20.14
C GLY A 104 -11.93 4.06 -19.31
N GLY A 105 -12.86 4.92 -19.74
CA GLY A 105 -13.12 6.18 -19.04
C GLY A 105 -13.81 5.98 -17.69
N GLY A 106 -13.40 6.74 -16.68
CA GLY A 106 -14.03 6.76 -15.35
C GLY A 106 -13.32 7.71 -14.39
N ASP A 107 -13.97 8.00 -13.26
CA ASP A 107 -13.37 8.74 -12.14
C ASP A 107 -12.78 7.78 -11.11
N TYR A 108 -11.65 7.16 -11.47
CA TYR A 108 -10.98 6.19 -10.60
C TYR A 108 -10.12 6.86 -9.53
N ARG A 109 -9.70 8.10 -9.78
CA ARG A 109 -8.87 8.86 -8.84
C ARG A 109 -9.64 9.20 -7.58
N ALA A 110 -10.83 9.80 -7.71
CA ALA A 110 -11.66 10.15 -6.57
C ALA A 110 -12.06 8.89 -5.78
N ALA A 111 -12.54 7.86 -6.48
CA ALA A 111 -12.94 6.60 -5.86
C ALA A 111 -11.80 5.92 -5.07
N PHE A 112 -10.56 5.96 -5.58
CA PHE A 112 -9.40 5.43 -4.87
C PHE A 112 -9.04 6.27 -3.64
N ILE A 113 -9.10 7.60 -3.73
CA ILE A 113 -8.83 8.49 -2.59
C ILE A 113 -9.85 8.26 -1.48
N ASP A 114 -11.13 8.12 -1.82
CA ASP A 114 -12.19 7.82 -0.87
C ASP A 114 -11.97 6.48 -0.17
N LEU A 115 -11.57 5.44 -0.93
CA LEU A 115 -11.17 4.15 -0.37
C LEU A 115 -10.03 4.32 0.62
N VAL A 116 -8.93 4.97 0.23
CA VAL A 116 -7.77 5.17 1.11
C VAL A 116 -8.16 5.92 2.39
N ASN A 117 -8.93 7.00 2.29
CA ASN A 117 -9.36 7.79 3.44
C ASN A 117 -10.18 6.94 4.42
N HIS A 118 -11.14 6.17 3.91
CA HIS A 118 -11.95 5.29 4.74
C HIS A 118 -11.11 4.19 5.40
N ARG A 119 -10.20 3.55 4.65
CA ARG A 119 -9.29 2.53 5.21
C ARG A 119 -8.34 3.11 6.25
N MET A 120 -7.81 4.31 6.03
CA MET A 120 -6.93 5.00 6.98
C MET A 120 -7.65 5.29 8.29
N ALA A 121 -8.93 5.65 8.27
CA ALA A 121 -9.74 5.84 9.48
C ALA A 121 -9.88 4.53 10.27
N GLU A 122 -10.14 3.41 9.60
CA GLU A 122 -10.26 2.08 10.23
C GLU A 122 -8.92 1.62 10.84
N TYR A 123 -7.82 1.84 10.14
CA TYR A 123 -6.48 1.52 10.65
C TYR A 123 -6.00 2.51 11.74
N ALA A 124 -6.57 3.71 11.80
CA ALA A 124 -6.20 4.72 12.81
C ALA A 124 -6.42 4.22 14.24
N GLU A 125 -7.45 3.38 14.42
CA GLU A 125 -7.85 2.75 15.68
C GLU A 125 -6.95 1.58 16.11
N CYS A 126 -5.96 1.21 15.29
CA CYS A 126 -5.06 0.09 15.55
C CYS A 126 -3.66 0.56 15.95
N ASP A 127 -3.03 -0.22 16.82
CA ASP A 127 -1.64 0.04 17.23
C ASP A 127 -0.63 -0.29 16.14
N TYR A 128 0.46 0.47 16.15
CA TYR A 128 1.67 0.24 15.36
C TYR A 128 2.90 0.52 16.24
N SER A 129 3.96 -0.30 16.12
CA SER A 129 5.26 0.02 16.72
C SER A 129 6.41 -0.15 15.73
N ALA A 130 7.48 0.63 15.92
CA ALA A 130 8.67 0.55 15.06
C ALA A 130 9.31 -0.85 15.06
N GLU A 131 9.27 -1.55 16.19
CA GLU A 131 9.83 -2.90 16.38
C GLU A 131 8.94 -3.98 15.73
N ASN A 132 7.67 -4.06 16.13
CA ASN A 132 6.77 -5.15 15.78
C ASN A 132 5.93 -4.87 14.51
N GLY A 133 5.89 -3.62 14.07
CA GLY A 133 5.08 -3.18 12.94
C GLY A 133 3.60 -3.06 13.30
N PRO A 134 2.68 -3.32 12.37
CA PRO A 134 1.24 -3.25 12.62
C PRO A 134 0.80 -4.33 13.61
N SER A 135 -0.11 -3.96 14.51
CA SER A 135 -0.74 -4.90 15.44
C SER A 135 -1.51 -6.00 14.71
N PHE A 136 -1.81 -7.09 15.43
CA PHE A 136 -2.68 -8.15 14.92
C PHE A 136 -4.04 -7.61 14.46
N GLY A 137 -4.62 -6.67 15.21
CA GLY A 137 -5.89 -6.02 14.86
C GLY A 137 -5.84 -5.35 13.48
N MET A 138 -4.79 -4.59 13.21
CA MET A 138 -4.62 -3.93 11.91
C MET A 138 -4.48 -4.94 10.76
N LYS A 139 -3.68 -6.00 10.95
CA LYS A 139 -3.52 -7.08 9.95
C LYS A 139 -4.84 -7.80 9.69
N ARG A 140 -5.63 -8.05 10.73
CA ARG A 140 -6.96 -8.68 10.62
C ARG A 140 -7.92 -7.80 9.83
N ILE A 141 -7.98 -6.49 10.11
CA ILE A 141 -8.83 -5.55 9.36
C ILE A 141 -8.43 -5.53 7.87
N PHE A 142 -7.12 -5.46 7.58
CA PHE A 142 -6.64 -5.56 6.20
C PHE A 142 -7.09 -6.87 5.54
N GLY A 143 -6.99 -7.99 6.26
CA GLY A 143 -7.48 -9.29 5.82
C GLY A 143 -8.97 -9.30 5.50
N GLU A 144 -9.81 -8.65 6.31
CA GLU A 144 -11.25 -8.56 6.05
C GLU A 144 -11.58 -7.73 4.81
N PHE A 145 -10.83 -6.64 4.54
CA PHE A 145 -11.03 -5.87 3.31
C PHE A 145 -10.67 -6.66 2.05
N VAL A 146 -9.55 -7.41 2.07
CA VAL A 146 -9.19 -8.29 0.95
C VAL A 146 -10.20 -9.42 0.81
N LYS A 147 -10.62 -10.04 1.93
CA LYS A 147 -11.62 -11.10 1.97
C LYS A 147 -12.95 -10.70 1.34
N ALA A 148 -13.37 -9.45 1.48
CA ALA A 148 -14.59 -8.94 0.88
C ALA A 148 -14.58 -8.98 -0.66
N LEU A 149 -13.40 -9.05 -1.29
CA LEU A 149 -13.23 -9.10 -2.74
C LEU A 149 -13.20 -10.53 -3.30
N LEU A 150 -12.95 -11.54 -2.46
CA LEU A 150 -12.73 -12.91 -2.91
C LEU A 150 -14.01 -13.72 -3.04
N ASN A 151 -13.92 -14.86 -3.73
CA ASN A 151 -14.99 -15.86 -3.80
C ASN A 151 -15.19 -16.56 -2.45
N ASP A 152 -16.30 -17.29 -2.28
CA ASP A 152 -16.62 -17.93 -0.99
C ASP A 152 -15.64 -19.03 -0.56
N ARG A 153 -15.02 -19.73 -1.51
CA ARG A 153 -14.01 -20.76 -1.23
C ARG A 153 -12.77 -20.15 -0.57
N ASP A 154 -12.33 -19.02 -1.09
CA ASP A 154 -11.06 -18.38 -0.72
C ASP A 154 -11.19 -17.54 0.57
N LYS A 155 -12.42 -17.10 0.90
CA LYS A 155 -12.71 -16.32 2.12
C LYS A 155 -12.33 -17.01 3.43
N GLU A 156 -12.30 -18.34 3.46
CA GLU A 156 -11.97 -19.11 4.66
C GLU A 156 -10.50 -18.96 5.04
N TRP A 157 -9.60 -18.91 4.05
CA TRP A 157 -8.15 -19.02 4.27
C TRP A 157 -7.39 -17.71 4.13
N ILE A 158 -7.98 -16.72 3.46
CA ILE A 158 -7.32 -15.44 3.17
C ILE A 158 -6.87 -14.68 4.42
N GLY A 159 -7.63 -14.77 5.52
CA GLY A 159 -7.26 -14.10 6.77
C GLY A 159 -5.90 -14.56 7.29
N GLN A 160 -5.64 -15.87 7.28
CA GLN A 160 -4.36 -16.43 7.70
C GLN A 160 -3.24 -16.03 6.74
N GLN A 161 -3.47 -16.13 5.43
CA GLN A 161 -2.49 -15.72 4.42
C GLN A 161 -2.08 -14.25 4.60
N ILE A 162 -3.05 -13.36 4.86
CA ILE A 162 -2.78 -11.93 5.05
C ILE A 162 -1.96 -11.69 6.32
N ILE A 163 -2.34 -12.31 7.43
CA ILE A 163 -1.70 -12.10 8.74
C ILE A 163 -0.28 -12.65 8.78
N ASP A 164 -0.07 -13.84 8.21
CA ASP A 164 1.19 -14.58 8.35
C ASP A 164 2.19 -14.32 7.22
N ALA A 165 1.72 -13.99 6.01
CA ALA A 165 2.58 -13.85 4.84
C ALA A 165 2.55 -12.44 4.25
N GLU A 166 1.37 -11.94 3.87
CA GLU A 166 1.27 -10.70 3.08
C GLU A 166 1.63 -9.46 3.89
N ALA A 167 0.98 -9.24 5.04
CA ALA A 167 1.26 -8.07 5.86
C ALA A 167 2.72 -8.02 6.35
N PRO A 168 3.33 -9.13 6.85
CA PRO A 168 4.76 -9.16 7.18
C PRO A 168 5.67 -8.84 5.99
N GLU A 169 5.38 -9.35 4.79
CA GLU A 169 6.20 -9.08 3.60
C GLU A 169 6.09 -7.61 3.16
N ILE A 170 4.89 -7.00 3.23
CA ILE A 170 4.70 -5.55 2.99
C ILE A 170 5.57 -4.73 3.95
N VAL A 171 5.48 -5.01 5.25
CA VAL A 171 6.27 -4.31 6.29
C VAL A 171 7.76 -4.42 6.02
N LYS A 172 8.24 -5.62 5.70
CA LYS A 172 9.65 -5.87 5.35
C LYS A 172 10.10 -5.08 4.13
N GLN A 173 9.26 -5.01 3.09
CA GLN A 173 9.56 -4.26 1.86
C GLN A 173 9.61 -2.75 2.12
N LEU A 174 8.68 -2.22 2.92
CA LEU A 174 8.65 -0.82 3.34
C LEU A 174 9.86 -0.44 4.20
N ARG A 175 10.18 -1.22 5.23
CA ARG A 175 11.37 -1.01 6.09
C ARG A 175 12.68 -0.99 5.30
N ARG A 176 12.74 -1.70 4.18
CA ARG A 176 13.90 -1.66 3.27
C ARG A 176 13.90 -0.43 2.36
N ALA A 177 12.74 -0.02 1.86
CA ALA A 177 12.62 1.07 0.90
C ALA A 177 12.73 2.44 1.55
N MET A 178 11.98 2.67 2.63
CA MET A 178 11.74 4.01 3.21
C MET A 178 13.00 4.70 3.74
N PRO A 179 13.84 4.08 4.60
CA PRO A 179 14.99 4.79 5.20
C PRO A 179 15.94 5.39 4.17
N ASN A 180 16.13 4.71 3.04
CA ASN A 180 17.03 5.17 1.98
C ASN A 180 16.41 6.22 1.05
N LEU A 181 15.11 6.50 1.16
CA LEU A 181 14.43 7.54 0.39
C LEU A 181 14.45 8.89 1.09
N PHE A 182 14.58 8.90 2.42
CA PHE A 182 14.66 10.10 3.26
C PHE A 182 16.10 10.58 3.53
N THR A 183 17.11 9.86 3.02
CA THR A 183 18.54 10.20 3.10
C THR A 183 19.05 10.85 1.84
#